data_AF-A0A9X9M5S0-F1
#
_entry.id   AF-A0A9X9M5S0-F1
#
_cell.length_a   1.000
_cell.length_b   1.000
_cell.length_c   1.000
_cell.angle_alpha   90.00
_cell.angle_beta   90.00
_cell.angle_gamma   90.00
#
_symmetry.space_group_name_H-M   'P 1'
#
loop_
_entity.id
_entity.type
_entity.pdbx_description
1 polymer ?
#
loop_
_entity_poly.entity_id
_entity_poly.type
_entity_poly.pdbx_seq_one_letter_code
_entity_poly.pdbx_strand_id
1 'polypeptide(L)'
;PNDLHWAGPALLGVEPADHAAFLRALGQPPAPPGFMPSSTFDMARLYTRAGHSLEDMLLDCRYRGSPCGPENFTVIFTRMGQCYTFNSGADGAEL
;
A
#
# COMPACT_ATOMS: atom_id res chain seq x y z
N PRO A 1 -9.85 -0.66 -4.62
CA PRO A 1 -11.28 -0.48 -5.00
C PRO A 1 -11.69 0.99 -5.13
N ASN A 2 -11.46 1.83 -4.12
CA ASN A 2 -11.78 3.26 -4.19
C ASN A 2 -10.75 4.11 -4.95
N ASP A 3 -9.55 3.58 -5.14
CA ASP A 3 -8.46 4.32 -5.81
C ASP A 3 -8.82 4.67 -7.25
N LEU A 4 -9.70 3.90 -7.91
CA LEU A 4 -10.25 4.23 -9.22
C LEU A 4 -11.03 5.56 -9.24
N HIS A 5 -11.62 5.96 -8.11
CA HIS A 5 -12.26 7.27 -8.00
C HIS A 5 -11.26 8.41 -8.23
N TRP A 6 -10.03 8.25 -7.73
CA TRP A 6 -9.01 9.30 -7.71
C TRP A 6 -7.98 9.16 -8.84
N ALA A 7 -7.60 7.93 -9.16
CA ALA A 7 -6.57 7.59 -10.14
C ALA A 7 -7.14 7.17 -11.50
N GLY A 8 -8.42 6.81 -11.60
CA GLY A 8 -9.03 6.25 -12.81
C GLY A 8 -8.87 7.18 -14.01
N PRO A 9 -9.56 8.34 -14.06
CA PRO A 9 -9.50 9.21 -15.23
C PRO A 9 -8.13 9.88 -15.41
N ALA A 10 -7.54 10.39 -14.33
CA ALA A 10 -6.35 11.26 -14.41
C ALA A 10 -5.02 10.51 -14.58
N LEU A 11 -4.89 9.30 -14.02
CA LEU A 11 -3.64 8.54 -14.06
C LEU A 11 -3.72 7.31 -14.95
N LEU A 12 -4.87 6.63 -14.98
CA LEU A 12 -5.03 5.35 -15.67
C LEU A 12 -5.83 5.46 -16.97
N GLY A 13 -6.45 6.60 -17.27
CA GLY A 13 -7.33 6.78 -18.42
C GLY A 13 -8.56 5.88 -18.40
N VAL A 14 -8.99 5.46 -17.21
CA VAL A 14 -10.17 4.60 -17.02
C VAL A 14 -11.35 5.47 -16.62
N GLU A 15 -12.34 5.55 -17.50
CA GLU A 15 -13.57 6.29 -17.24
C GLU A 15 -14.50 5.54 -16.27
N PRO A 16 -15.42 6.24 -15.58
CA PRO A 16 -16.33 5.60 -14.62
C PRO A 16 -17.15 4.44 -15.18
N ALA A 17 -17.52 4.51 -16.47
CA ALA A 17 -18.25 3.44 -17.16
C ALA A 17 -17.42 2.16 -17.31
N ASP A 18 -16.09 2.27 -17.36
CA ASP A 18 -15.16 1.16 -17.63
C ASP A 18 -14.58 0.54 -16.37
N HIS A 19 -14.82 1.13 -15.18
CA HIS A 19 -14.31 0.64 -13.90
C HIS A 19 -14.56 -0.86 -13.68
N ALA A 20 -15.76 -1.35 -13.98
CA ALA A 20 -16.11 -2.75 -13.78
C ALA A 20 -15.33 -3.69 -14.71
N ALA A 21 -15.11 -3.27 -15.96
CA ALA A 21 -14.33 -4.03 -16.93
C ALA A 21 -12.83 -4.04 -16.55
N PHE A 22 -12.32 -2.89 -16.12
CA PHE A 22 -10.94 -2.73 -15.64
C PHE A 22 -10.65 -3.62 -14.43
N LEU A 23 -11.52 -3.62 -13.42
CA LEU A 23 -11.37 -4.48 -12.24
C LEU A 23 -11.39 -5.97 -12.60
N ARG A 24 -12.24 -6.38 -13.56
CA ARG A 24 -12.29 -7.75 -14.06
C ARG A 24 -10.97 -8.15 -14.74
N ALA A 25 -10.38 -7.26 -15.53
CA ALA A 25 -9.09 -7.52 -16.18
C ALA A 25 -7.94 -7.72 -15.16
N LEU A 26 -8.02 -7.06 -14.00
CA LEU A 26 -7.09 -7.25 -12.87
C LEU A 26 -7.37 -8.51 -12.04
N GLY A 27 -8.35 -9.33 -12.41
CA GLY A 27 -8.73 -10.53 -11.66
C GLY A 27 -9.42 -10.22 -10.32
N GLN A 28 -9.89 -8.98 -10.11
CA GLN A 28 -10.69 -8.65 -8.93
C GLN A 28 -12.08 -9.29 -9.04
N PRO A 29 -12.73 -9.63 -7.90
CA PRO A 29 -14.10 -10.12 -7.90
C PRO A 29 -15.03 -9.14 -8.61
N PRO A 30 -16.07 -9.62 -9.30
CA PRO A 30 -16.95 -8.78 -10.10
C PRO A 30 -17.61 -7.72 -9.22
N ALA A 31 -17.43 -6.47 -9.59
CA ALA A 31 -18.11 -5.37 -8.92
C ALA A 31 -19.63 -5.47 -9.15
N PRO A 32 -20.46 -5.13 -8.16
CA PRO A 32 -21.91 -5.13 -8.33
C PRO A 32 -22.35 -4.18 -9.46
N PRO A 33 -23.49 -4.44 -10.13
CA PRO A 33 -24.03 -3.53 -11.15
C PRO A 33 -24.19 -2.10 -10.59
N GLY A 34 -23.72 -1.10 -11.34
CA GLY A 34 -23.72 0.30 -10.89
C GLY A 34 -22.65 0.64 -9.85
N PHE A 35 -21.64 -0.22 -9.66
CA PHE A 35 -20.50 0.08 -8.79
C PHE A 35 -19.82 1.38 -9.19
N MET A 36 -19.82 2.32 -8.25
CA MET A 36 -19.00 3.53 -8.31
C MET A 36 -18.01 3.50 -7.14
N PRO A 37 -16.70 3.62 -7.39
CA PRO A 37 -15.72 3.71 -6.31
C PRO A 37 -16.02 4.96 -5.48
N SER A 38 -16.05 4.77 -4.16
CA SER A 38 -16.30 5.86 -3.22
C SER A 38 -15.14 6.87 -3.26
N SER A 39 -15.45 8.15 -3.06
CA SER A 39 -14.43 9.17 -2.81
C SER A 39 -13.75 9.01 -1.45
N THR A 40 -14.21 8.09 -0.59
CA THR A 40 -13.53 7.81 0.68
C THR A 40 -12.08 7.40 0.42
N PHE A 41 -11.19 8.16 1.03
CA PHE A 41 -9.76 8.05 0.84
C PHE A 41 -9.06 8.07 2.19
N ASP A 42 -8.16 7.11 2.38
CA ASP A 42 -7.36 6.96 3.58
C ASP A 42 -5.89 6.90 3.14
N MET A 43 -5.15 7.95 3.48
CA MET A 43 -3.73 8.08 3.15
C MET A 43 -2.88 6.98 3.77
N ALA A 44 -3.17 6.57 5.00
CA ALA A 44 -2.42 5.51 5.66
C ALA A 44 -2.65 4.19 4.91
N ARG A 45 -3.89 3.90 4.53
CA ARG A 45 -4.22 2.72 3.72
C ARG A 45 -3.58 2.76 2.33
N LEU A 46 -3.51 3.93 1.70
CA LEU A 46 -2.80 4.09 0.42
C LEU A 46 -1.32 3.74 0.59
N TYR A 47 -0.65 4.36 1.56
CA TYR A 47 0.78 4.13 1.78
C TYR A 47 1.09 2.69 2.17
N THR A 48 0.28 2.05 3.01
CA THR A 48 0.48 0.63 3.37
C THR A 48 0.41 -0.30 2.16
N ARG A 49 -0.44 0.01 1.17
CA ARG A 49 -0.66 -0.87 0.01
C ARG A 49 0.23 -0.53 -1.18
N ALA A 50 0.56 0.73 -1.38
CA ALA A 50 1.33 1.21 -2.54
C ALA A 50 2.81 1.49 -2.20
N GLY A 51 3.17 1.53 -0.92
CA GLY A 51 4.55 1.65 -0.47
C GLY A 51 5.36 0.38 -0.75
N HIS A 52 6.67 0.49 -0.62
CA HIS A 52 7.55 -0.66 -0.77
C HIS A 52 7.41 -1.62 0.43
N SER A 53 7.19 -2.90 0.14
CA SER A 53 7.28 -3.96 1.15
C SER A 53 8.74 -4.17 1.55
N LEU A 54 8.99 -4.29 2.86
CA LEU A 54 10.34 -4.54 3.36
C LEU A 54 10.82 -5.95 2.98
N GLU A 55 9.91 -6.92 2.93
CA GLU A 55 10.15 -8.29 2.50
C GLU A 55 10.75 -8.35 1.09
N ASP A 56 10.31 -7.44 0.19
CA ASP A 56 10.82 -7.35 -1.17
C ASP A 56 12.17 -6.61 -1.26
N MET A 57 12.45 -5.69 -0.33
CA MET A 57 13.66 -4.85 -0.35
C MET A 57 14.83 -5.43 0.45
N LEU A 58 14.56 -6.16 1.53
CA LEU A 58 15.57 -6.62 2.49
C LEU A 58 16.18 -7.95 2.04
N LEU A 59 17.21 -7.87 1.19
CA LEU A 59 17.87 -9.05 0.61
C LEU A 59 18.76 -9.83 1.61
N ASP A 60 19.41 -9.14 2.54
CA ASP A 60 20.22 -9.73 3.62
C ASP A 60 20.17 -8.81 4.85
N CYS A 61 20.12 -9.40 6.04
CA CYS A 61 20.11 -8.67 7.30
C CYS A 61 20.90 -9.46 8.34
N ARG A 62 21.92 -8.79 8.92
CA ARG A 62 22.68 -9.35 10.05
C ARG A 62 22.88 -8.29 11.12
N TYR A 63 22.48 -8.61 12.35
CA TYR A 63 22.75 -7.79 13.52
C TYR A 63 23.71 -8.53 14.45
N ARG A 64 24.89 -7.95 14.68
CA ARG A 64 25.96 -8.57 15.48
C ARG A 64 26.34 -9.99 15.01
N GLY A 65 26.27 -10.23 13.70
CA GLY A 65 26.57 -11.53 13.08
C GLY A 65 25.42 -12.54 13.12
N SER A 66 24.36 -12.28 13.87
CA SER A 66 23.13 -13.10 13.87
C SER A 66 22.20 -12.67 12.73
N PRO A 67 21.48 -13.60 12.09
CA PRO A 67 20.47 -13.26 11.09
C PRO A 67 19.36 -12.41 11.72
N CYS A 68 18.83 -11.48 10.93
CA CYS A 68 17.61 -10.72 11.21
C CYS A 68 16.70 -10.72 9.98
N GLY A 69 15.48 -10.23 10.12
CA GLY A 69 14.52 -10.15 9.04
C GLY A 69 13.55 -8.98 9.17
N PRO A 70 12.60 -8.85 8.24
CA PRO A 70 11.59 -7.79 8.25
C PRO A 70 10.80 -7.69 9.56
N GLU A 71 10.62 -8.82 10.26
CA GLU A 71 9.98 -8.90 11.57
C GLU A 71 10.71 -8.16 12.69
N ASN A 72 11.97 -7.75 12.47
CA ASN A 72 12.75 -6.95 13.42
C ASN A 72 12.67 -5.44 13.15
N PHE A 73 11.83 -5.04 12.19
CA PHE A 73 11.59 -3.65 11.85
C PHE A 73 10.15 -3.27 12.18
N THR A 74 9.98 -2.04 12.65
CA THR A 74 8.67 -1.47 12.96
C THR A 74 8.26 -0.51 11.85
N VAL A 75 7.04 -0.67 11.34
CA VAL A 75 6.47 0.24 10.36
C VAL A 75 6.20 1.59 11.01
N ILE A 76 6.67 2.67 10.40
CA ILE A 76 6.37 4.05 10.77
C ILE A 76 5.92 4.85 9.55
N PHE A 77 5.05 5.83 9.75
CA PHE A 77 4.66 6.75 8.68
C PHE A 77 5.38 8.07 8.87
N THR A 78 6.14 8.47 7.85
CA THR A 78 6.82 9.76 7.81
C THR A 78 6.25 10.60 6.66
N ARG A 79 6.77 11.81 6.47
CA ARG A 79 6.45 12.63 5.28
C ARG A 79 6.83 11.95 3.95
N MET A 80 7.70 10.95 3.98
CA MET A 80 8.10 10.16 2.79
C MET A 80 7.17 8.96 2.53
N GLY A 81 6.15 8.75 3.36
CA GLY A 81 5.24 7.60 3.28
C GLY A 81 5.58 6.52 4.30
N GLN A 82 5.45 5.26 3.90
CA GLN A 82 5.74 4.11 4.76
C GLN A 82 7.26 3.89 4.86
N CYS A 83 7.78 3.89 6.08
CA CYS A 83 9.18 3.62 6.39
C CYS A 83 9.30 2.52 7.46
N TYR A 84 10.51 2.00 7.65
CA TYR A 84 10.79 0.88 8.54
C TYR A 84 11.95 1.21 9.48
N THR A 85 11.77 1.00 10.78
CA THR A 85 12.77 1.29 11.80
C THR A 85 13.24 0.01 12.47
N PHE A 86 14.52 -0.34 12.29
CA PHE A 86 15.14 -1.47 12.97
C PHE A 86 15.30 -1.19 14.47
N ASN A 87 14.96 -2.18 15.31
CA ASN A 87 15.14 -2.11 16.76
C ASN A 87 14.56 -0.82 17.38
N SER A 88 13.32 -0.48 17.00
CA SER A 88 12.68 0.78 17.40
C SER A 88 12.49 0.95 18.91
N GLY A 89 12.43 -0.15 19.67
CA GLY A 89 12.14 -0.12 21.11
C GLY A 89 10.74 0.40 21.47
N ALA A 90 9.89 0.62 20.46
CA ALA A 90 8.54 1.15 20.58
C ALA A 90 7.64 0.59 19.47
N ASP A 91 6.33 0.58 19.70
CA ASP A 91 5.30 0.03 18.80
C ASP A 91 4.94 0.96 17.60
N GLY A 92 5.88 1.79 17.15
CA GLY A 92 5.78 2.48 15.86
C GLY A 92 5.05 3.84 15.89
N ALA A 93 5.63 4.82 16.58
CA ALA A 93 5.29 6.23 16.40
C ALA A 93 6.54 7.05 16.03
N GLU A 94 6.37 8.06 15.16
CA GLU A 94 7.39 9.11 14.98
C GLU A 94 7.66 9.80 16.33
N LEU A 95 8.91 10.19 16.57
CA LEU A 95 9.25 11.15 17.64
C LEU A 95 8.71 12.54 17.30
#